data_AF-A0A6J8A7Y0-F1
#
_entry.id   AF-A0A6J8A7Y0-F1
#
_cell.length_a   1.000
_cell.length_b   1.000
_cell.length_c   1.000
_cell.angle_alpha   90.00
_cell.angle_beta   90.00
_cell.angle_gamma   90.00
#
_symmetry.space_group_name_H-M   'P 1'
#
loop_
_entity.id
_entity.type
_entity.pdbx_description
1 polymer ?
#
loop_
_entity_poly.entity_id
_entity_poly.type
_entity_poly.pdbx_seq_one_letter_code
_entity_poly.pdbx_strand_id
1 'polypeptide(L)'
;MSRAKCDSIEWRLAERHLQIKLHNSHSWFIEIKELCLKYEITDLYAYLNNPLSKFQWKKLVNSKIHDYWTSKIINESKGYSTLKFMDHKYNIGSVHPLAISVSANLKDIRKIPVRLKIATGNYILQTHKASFSKNHISSTCKLCSKTDETVEHFILLREKLDEERIPIMSKILNNGSLILAKVTT
;
A
#
# COMPACT_ATOMS: atom_id res chain seq x y z
N MET A 1 -7.62 -28.36 19.73
CA MET A 1 -7.23 -27.70 21.00
C MET A 1 -8.44 -26.98 21.54
N SER A 2 -9.04 -27.49 22.63
CA SER A 2 -10.09 -26.78 23.36
C SER A 2 -9.48 -25.54 24.04
N ARG A 3 -10.26 -24.48 24.19
CA ARG A 3 -9.84 -23.29 24.94
C ARG A 3 -9.73 -23.65 26.43
N ALA A 4 -8.76 -23.07 27.12
CA ALA A 4 -8.77 -23.03 28.58
C ALA A 4 -10.12 -22.47 29.04
N LYS A 5 -10.77 -23.15 30.00
CA LYS A 5 -12.01 -22.65 30.58
C LYS A 5 -11.71 -21.38 31.38
N CYS A 6 -12.67 -20.46 31.44
CA CYS A 6 -12.60 -19.34 32.38
C CYS A 6 -12.35 -19.91 33.79
N ASP A 7 -11.48 -19.25 34.55
CA ASP A 7 -10.99 -19.68 35.88
C ASP A 7 -10.16 -20.97 35.95
N SER A 8 -9.73 -21.53 34.82
CA SER A 8 -8.73 -22.61 34.85
C SER A 8 -7.38 -22.11 35.39
N ILE A 9 -6.49 -23.02 35.77
CA ILE A 9 -5.15 -22.67 36.25
C ILE A 9 -4.41 -21.86 35.16
N GLU A 10 -4.51 -22.29 33.91
CA GLU A 10 -3.92 -21.62 32.75
C GLU A 10 -4.50 -20.22 32.55
N TRP A 11 -5.80 -20.04 32.81
CA TRP A 11 -6.47 -18.74 32.74
C TRP A 11 -5.89 -17.75 33.74
N ARG A 12 -5.82 -18.15 35.01
CA ARG A 12 -5.32 -17.33 36.11
C ARG A 12 -3.83 -17.01 35.92
N LEU A 13 -3.06 -17.96 35.38
CA LEU A 13 -1.66 -17.73 35.02
C LEU A 13 -1.54 -16.69 33.91
N ALA A 14 -2.34 -16.79 32.84
CA ALA A 14 -2.34 -15.82 31.75
C ALA A 14 -2.71 -14.41 32.23
N GLU A 15 -3.78 -14.29 33.03
CA GLU A 15 -4.20 -13.04 33.67
C GLU A 15 -3.07 -12.43 34.50
N ARG A 16 -2.48 -13.23 35.40
CA ARG A 16 -1.37 -12.80 36.25
C ARG A 16 -0.17 -12.33 35.44
N HIS A 17 0.17 -13.04 34.36
CA HIS A 17 1.30 -12.67 33.50
C HIS A 17 1.04 -11.38 32.72
N LEU A 18 -0.21 -11.09 32.35
CA LEU A 18 -0.60 -9.82 31.71
C LEU A 18 -0.55 -8.63 32.69
N GLN A 19 -0.87 -8.86 33.97
CA GLN A 19 -0.93 -7.82 35.01
C GLN A 19 0.42 -7.50 35.64
N ILE A 20 1.20 -8.53 36.00
CA ILE A 20 2.34 -8.38 36.92
C ILE A 20 3.65 -8.15 36.17
N LYS A 21 3.80 -8.72 34.96
CA LYS A 21 5.10 -8.68 34.30
C LYS A 21 5.43 -7.27 33.81
N LEU A 22 6.64 -6.84 34.17
CA LEU A 22 7.24 -5.59 33.71
C LEU A 22 7.59 -5.70 32.22
N HIS A 23 7.58 -4.55 31.54
CA HIS A 23 7.89 -4.44 30.11
C HIS A 23 9.30 -4.93 29.74
N ASN A 24 10.22 -5.02 30.70
CA ASN A 24 11.59 -5.52 30.48
C ASN A 24 11.74 -7.05 30.60
N SER A 25 10.64 -7.79 30.79
CA SER A 25 10.70 -9.24 30.91
C SER A 25 10.62 -9.94 29.54
N HIS A 26 11.49 -10.93 29.29
CA HIS A 26 11.48 -11.77 28.08
C HIS A 26 10.33 -12.79 28.06
N SER A 27 9.11 -12.31 28.29
CA SER A 27 7.92 -13.13 28.39
C SER A 27 7.08 -13.01 27.14
N TRP A 28 6.61 -14.13 26.61
CA TRP A 28 5.68 -14.15 25.47
C TRP A 28 4.47 -13.23 25.67
N PHE A 29 3.89 -13.17 26.88
CA PHE A 29 2.79 -12.24 27.20
C PHE A 29 3.15 -10.75 27.05
N ILE A 30 4.40 -10.36 27.32
CA ILE A 30 4.85 -8.98 27.12
C ILE A 30 5.03 -8.68 25.65
N GLU A 31 5.61 -9.60 24.88
CA GLU A 31 5.68 -9.46 23.41
C GLU A 31 4.29 -9.28 22.79
N ILE A 32 3.30 -10.07 23.24
CA ILE A 32 1.91 -9.91 22.80
C ILE A 32 1.35 -8.54 23.21
N LYS A 33 1.60 -8.08 24.43
CA LYS A 33 1.17 -6.75 24.90
C LYS A 33 1.77 -5.63 24.04
N GLU A 34 3.06 -5.71 23.73
CA GLU A 34 3.74 -4.73 22.87
C GLU A 34 3.20 -4.74 21.45
N LEU A 35 2.95 -5.91 20.87
CA LEU A 35 2.33 -6.03 19.54
C LEU A 35 0.91 -5.44 19.55
N CYS A 36 0.11 -5.74 20.57
CA CYS A 36 -1.22 -5.19 20.69
C CYS A 36 -1.21 -3.66 20.85
N LEU A 37 -0.28 -3.11 21.64
CA LEU A 37 -0.09 -1.67 21.75
C LEU A 37 0.32 -1.05 20.41
N LYS A 38 1.31 -1.63 19.73
CA LYS A 38 1.80 -1.15 18.43
C LYS A 38 0.71 -1.08 17.36
N TYR A 39 -0.19 -2.07 17.34
CA TYR A 39 -1.26 -2.16 16.35
C TYR A 39 -2.61 -1.66 16.88
N GLU A 40 -2.63 -0.94 18.01
CA GLU A 40 -3.85 -0.38 18.60
C GLU A 40 -4.98 -1.41 18.77
N ILE A 41 -4.60 -2.63 19.17
CA ILE A 41 -5.51 -3.68 19.60
C ILE A 41 -5.76 -3.43 21.08
N THR A 42 -6.78 -2.63 21.36
CA THR A 42 -7.12 -2.21 22.73
C THR A 42 -7.64 -3.36 23.56
N ASP A 43 -7.23 -3.34 24.84
CA ASP A 43 -7.77 -4.12 25.95
C ASP A 43 -7.71 -5.65 25.78
N LEU A 44 -6.50 -6.18 25.97
CA LEU A 44 -6.27 -7.63 26.10
C LEU A 44 -7.13 -8.27 27.22
N TYR A 45 -7.51 -7.52 28.26
CA TYR A 45 -8.37 -8.03 29.33
C TYR A 45 -9.82 -8.17 28.88
N ALA A 46 -10.32 -7.25 28.06
CA ALA A 46 -11.64 -7.42 27.43
C ALA A 46 -11.71 -8.71 26.61
N TYR A 47 -10.65 -9.07 25.88
CA TYR A 47 -10.58 -10.32 25.14
C TYR A 47 -10.34 -11.56 26.00
N LEU A 48 -9.82 -11.38 27.21
CA LEU A 48 -9.79 -12.41 28.23
C LEU A 48 -11.23 -12.63 28.72
N ASN A 49 -11.89 -11.62 29.27
CA ASN A 49 -13.24 -11.75 29.83
C ASN A 49 -14.31 -12.12 28.78
N ASN A 50 -14.15 -11.68 27.53
CA ASN A 50 -15.04 -12.00 26.42
C ASN A 50 -14.24 -12.51 25.20
N PRO A 51 -13.91 -13.81 25.17
CA PRO A 51 -12.98 -14.35 24.19
C PRO A 51 -13.62 -14.49 22.81
N LEU A 52 -13.14 -13.68 21.86
CA LEU A 52 -13.46 -13.83 20.44
C LEU A 52 -13.19 -15.24 19.94
N SER A 53 -13.97 -15.75 18.99
CA SER A 53 -13.64 -17.00 18.30
C SER A 53 -12.27 -16.91 17.59
N LYS A 54 -11.62 -18.06 17.32
CA LYS A 54 -10.29 -18.08 16.70
C LYS A 54 -10.30 -17.33 15.35
N PHE A 55 -11.39 -17.48 14.60
CA PHE A 55 -11.61 -16.79 13.33
C PHE A 55 -11.73 -15.27 13.52
N GLN A 56 -12.57 -14.82 14.46
CA GLN A 56 -12.74 -13.39 14.76
C GLN A 56 -11.44 -12.74 15.22
N TRP A 57 -10.70 -13.41 16.12
CA TRP A 57 -9.39 -12.94 16.56
C TRP A 57 -8.41 -12.77 15.40
N LYS A 58 -8.27 -13.79 14.54
CA LYS A 58 -7.39 -13.71 13.36
C LYS A 58 -7.80 -12.58 12.42
N LYS A 59 -9.11 -12.42 12.18
CA LYS A 59 -9.64 -11.33 11.34
C LYS A 59 -9.31 -9.95 11.92
N LEU A 60 -9.52 -9.76 13.22
CA LEU A 60 -9.20 -8.52 13.93
C LEU A 60 -7.71 -8.19 13.84
N VAL A 61 -6.85 -9.13 14.23
CA VAL A 61 -5.38 -8.94 14.21
C VAL A 61 -4.90 -8.60 12.81
N ASN A 62 -5.34 -9.36 11.81
CA ASN A 62 -4.98 -9.08 10.42
C ASN A 62 -5.42 -7.68 9.99
N SER A 63 -6.68 -7.30 10.25
CA SER A 63 -7.19 -5.96 9.91
C SER A 63 -6.32 -4.87 10.53
N LYS A 64 -6.05 -4.94 11.83
CA LYS A 64 -5.27 -3.93 12.55
C LYS A 64 -3.84 -3.81 12.06
N ILE A 65 -3.19 -4.94 11.75
CA ILE A 65 -1.85 -4.94 11.15
C ILE A 65 -1.89 -4.31 9.75
N HIS A 66 -2.88 -4.67 8.93
CA HIS A 66 -3.05 -4.10 7.60
C HIS A 66 -3.29 -2.59 7.66
N ASP A 67 -4.21 -2.13 8.52
CA ASP A 67 -4.56 -0.72 8.69
C ASP A 67 -3.35 0.12 9.12
N TYR A 68 -2.58 -0.40 10.10
CA TYR A 68 -1.35 0.24 10.57
C TYR A 68 -0.33 0.42 9.44
N TRP A 69 0.00 -0.66 8.71
CA TRP A 69 1.02 -0.60 7.67
C TRP A 69 0.57 0.19 6.44
N THR A 70 -0.70 0.10 6.07
CA THR A 70 -1.27 0.93 4.99
C THR A 70 -1.16 2.40 5.36
N SER A 71 -1.57 2.78 6.57
CA SER A 71 -1.49 4.17 7.04
C SER A 71 -0.04 4.66 7.12
N LYS A 72 0.87 3.82 7.62
CA LYS A 72 2.30 4.13 7.71
C LYS A 72 2.92 4.37 6.33
N ILE A 73 2.68 3.48 5.36
CA ILE A 73 3.18 3.63 3.99
C ILE A 73 2.61 4.88 3.33
N ILE A 74 1.30 5.14 3.47
CA ILE A 74 0.67 6.34 2.92
C ILE A 74 1.34 7.59 3.49
N ASN A 75 1.53 7.66 4.80
CA ASN A 75 2.14 8.83 5.44
C ASN A 75 3.62 9.01 5.09
N GLU A 76 4.41 7.94 5.06
CA GLU A 76 5.80 7.99 4.61
C GLU A 76 5.89 8.40 3.13
N SER A 77 4.99 7.90 2.28
CA SER A 77 5.00 8.21 0.84
C SER A 77 4.76 9.69 0.53
N LYS A 78 3.99 10.39 1.37
CA LYS A 78 3.79 11.85 1.25
C LYS A 78 5.10 12.64 1.37
N GLY A 79 6.10 12.09 2.06
CA GLY A 79 7.42 12.71 2.19
C GLY A 79 8.29 12.62 0.94
N TYR A 80 7.91 11.80 -0.05
CA TYR A 80 8.70 11.56 -1.26
C TYR A 80 8.01 12.14 -2.49
N SER A 81 8.51 13.27 -2.99
CA SER A 81 8.01 13.92 -4.21
C SER A 81 8.09 13.00 -5.44
N THR A 82 9.06 12.09 -5.48
CA THR A 82 9.21 11.08 -6.53
C THR A 82 8.05 10.10 -6.59
N LEU A 83 7.30 9.91 -5.50
CA LEU A 83 6.14 9.02 -5.46
C LEU A 83 4.82 9.71 -5.85
N LYS A 84 4.84 11.00 -6.22
CA LYS A 84 3.65 11.79 -6.60
C LYS A 84 2.78 11.11 -7.68
N PHE A 85 3.38 10.32 -8.58
CA PHE A 85 2.68 9.66 -9.68
C PHE A 85 2.37 8.18 -9.41
N MET A 86 2.72 7.66 -8.23
CA MET A 86 2.30 6.33 -7.81
C MET A 86 0.96 6.43 -7.08
N ASP A 87 0.00 5.57 -7.46
CA ASP A 87 -1.29 5.53 -6.78
C ASP A 87 -1.10 5.08 -5.33
N HIS A 88 -1.59 5.87 -4.39
CA HIS A 88 -1.51 5.58 -2.96
C HIS A 88 -2.49 4.49 -2.51
N LYS A 89 -3.38 4.01 -3.39
CA LYS A 89 -4.24 2.85 -3.14
C LYS A 89 -3.44 1.55 -3.17
N TYR A 90 -2.54 1.41 -2.21
CA TYR A 90 -1.77 0.21 -1.97
C TYR A 90 -2.55 -0.72 -1.04
N ASN A 91 -2.86 -1.92 -1.53
CA ASN A 91 -3.32 -3.01 -0.68
C ASN A 91 -2.13 -3.92 -0.39
N ILE A 92 -1.80 -4.09 0.88
CA ILE A 92 -0.73 -5.00 1.31
C ILE A 92 -1.01 -6.41 0.79
N GLY A 93 0.01 -7.05 0.21
CA GLY A 93 -0.10 -8.38 -0.40
C GLY A 93 -0.62 -8.38 -1.83
N SER A 94 -1.06 -7.23 -2.35
CA SER A 94 -1.40 -7.06 -3.77
C SER A 94 -0.24 -6.48 -4.57
N VAL A 95 -0.18 -6.82 -5.86
CA VAL A 95 0.79 -6.26 -6.79
C VAL A 95 0.32 -4.87 -7.22
N HIS A 96 1.22 -3.90 -7.21
CA HIS A 96 0.92 -2.54 -7.66
C HIS A 96 0.49 -2.53 -9.14
N PRO A 97 -0.50 -1.73 -9.56
CA PRO A 97 -0.99 -1.72 -10.95
C PRO A 97 0.10 -1.55 -12.02
N LEU A 98 1.11 -0.72 -11.75
CA LEU A 98 2.27 -0.53 -12.64
C LEU A 98 3.15 -1.78 -12.85
N ALA A 99 3.10 -2.71 -11.90
CA ALA A 99 3.82 -3.98 -11.93
C ALA A 99 2.96 -5.15 -12.45
N ILE A 100 1.69 -4.91 -12.80
CA ILE A 100 0.86 -5.92 -13.44
C ILE A 100 1.25 -6.04 -14.92
N SER A 101 1.56 -7.25 -15.36
CA SER A 101 1.76 -7.58 -16.78
C SER A 101 0.49 -8.22 -17.36
N VAL A 102 0.18 -7.92 -18.62
CA VAL A 102 -0.97 -8.50 -19.33
C VAL A 102 -0.76 -10.00 -19.59
N SER A 103 0.50 -10.41 -19.78
CA SER A 103 0.89 -11.79 -20.00
C SER A 103 2.15 -12.16 -19.21
N ALA A 104 2.40 -13.44 -19.00
CA ALA A 104 3.64 -13.97 -18.42
C ALA A 104 4.81 -13.97 -19.43
N ASN A 105 4.77 -13.10 -20.44
CA ASN A 105 5.83 -12.96 -21.43
C ASN A 105 7.00 -12.14 -20.86
N LEU A 106 8.22 -12.62 -21.07
CA LEU A 106 9.46 -11.92 -20.70
C LEU A 106 9.51 -10.48 -21.22
N LYS A 107 8.97 -10.21 -22.42
CA LYS A 107 8.93 -8.85 -22.97
C LYS A 107 8.09 -7.90 -22.12
N ASP A 108 6.96 -8.35 -21.58
CA ASP A 108 6.08 -7.52 -20.76
C ASP A 108 6.62 -7.37 -19.34
N ILE A 109 7.19 -8.44 -18.78
CA ILE A 109 7.86 -8.39 -17.47
C ILE A 109 9.03 -7.38 -17.50
N ARG A 110 9.81 -7.36 -18.58
CA ARG A 110 10.93 -6.40 -18.75
C ARG A 110 10.48 -4.93 -18.84
N LYS A 111 9.19 -4.65 -19.10
CA LYS A 111 8.66 -3.28 -19.09
C LYS A 111 8.35 -2.77 -17.68
N ILE A 112 8.15 -3.65 -16.70
CA ILE A 112 7.79 -3.26 -15.33
C ILE A 112 8.83 -2.31 -14.70
N PRO A 113 10.15 -2.61 -14.73
CA PRO A 113 11.15 -1.70 -14.18
C PRO A 113 11.14 -0.33 -14.85
N VAL A 114 10.85 -0.28 -16.15
CA VAL A 114 10.77 0.98 -16.91
C VAL A 114 9.56 1.79 -16.46
N ARG A 115 8.38 1.17 -16.33
CA ARG A 115 7.16 1.81 -15.82
C ARG A 115 7.37 2.38 -14.42
N LEU A 116 8.00 1.62 -13.53
CA LEU A 116 8.31 2.06 -12.18
C LEU A 116 9.31 3.22 -12.17
N LYS A 117 10.36 3.17 -13.00
CA LYS A 117 11.31 4.29 -13.13
C LYS A 117 10.63 5.57 -13.63
N ILE A 118 9.70 5.46 -14.58
CA ILE A 118 8.96 6.62 -15.10
C ILE A 118 8.07 7.21 -14.01
N ALA A 119 7.28 6.37 -13.34
CA ALA A 119 6.38 6.81 -12.27
C ALA A 119 7.12 7.42 -11.08
N THR A 120 8.34 6.94 -10.80
CA THR A 120 9.19 7.47 -9.72
C THR A 120 10.08 8.64 -10.16
N GLY A 121 9.97 9.11 -11.41
CA GLY A 121 10.81 10.19 -11.95
C GLY A 121 12.29 9.82 -12.17
N ASN A 122 12.66 8.55 -11.98
CA ASN A 122 14.03 8.04 -12.15
C ASN A 122 14.35 7.62 -13.60
N TYR A 123 13.39 7.76 -14.51
CA TYR A 123 13.61 7.48 -15.93
C TYR A 123 14.17 8.71 -16.64
N ILE A 124 15.23 8.50 -17.42
CA ILE A 124 15.91 9.57 -18.15
C ILE A 124 15.11 9.92 -19.43
N LEU A 125 14.27 10.95 -19.32
CA LEU A 125 13.49 11.53 -20.42
C LEU A 125 14.32 12.52 -21.28
N GLN A 126 13.81 12.96 -22.43
CA GLN A 126 14.51 13.90 -23.32
C GLN A 126 14.87 15.21 -22.62
N THR A 127 13.98 15.76 -21.80
CA THR A 127 14.25 16.97 -21.00
C THR A 127 15.47 16.82 -20.11
N HIS A 128 15.58 15.67 -19.43
CA HIS A 128 16.76 15.34 -18.63
C HIS A 128 18.00 15.19 -19.51
N LYS A 129 17.91 14.51 -20.65
CA LYS A 129 19.06 14.37 -21.57
C LYS A 129 19.55 15.72 -22.09
N ALA A 130 18.64 16.58 -22.53
CA ALA A 130 18.93 17.91 -23.04
C ALA A 130 19.60 18.80 -21.98
N SER A 131 19.15 18.68 -20.72
CA SER A 131 19.69 19.47 -19.60
C SER A 131 21.13 19.10 -19.23
N PHE A 132 21.54 17.84 -19.45
CA PHE A 132 22.86 17.33 -19.04
C PHE A 132 23.81 17.02 -20.21
N SER A 133 23.37 17.17 -21.45
CA SER A 133 24.23 16.92 -22.61
C SER A 133 25.05 18.15 -22.99
N LYS A 134 26.34 17.95 -23.27
CA LYS A 134 27.21 18.99 -23.85
C LYS A 134 26.83 19.33 -25.30
N ASN A 135 26.13 18.43 -25.98
CA ASN A 135 25.65 18.60 -27.35
C ASN A 135 24.21 19.15 -27.34
N HIS A 136 23.79 19.85 -28.40
CA HIS A 136 22.43 20.36 -28.52
C HIS A 136 21.44 19.22 -28.79
N ILE A 137 20.91 18.61 -27.73
CA ILE A 137 19.85 17.60 -27.80
C ILE A 137 18.50 18.29 -27.61
N SER A 138 17.53 17.98 -28.47
CA SER A 138 16.17 18.48 -28.32
C SER A 138 15.50 17.91 -27.05
N SER A 139 14.94 18.78 -26.22
CA SER A 139 14.09 18.43 -25.08
C SER A 139 12.70 17.93 -25.51
N THR A 140 12.35 18.13 -26.79
CA THR A 140 11.04 17.79 -27.34
C THR A 140 10.77 16.29 -27.28
N CYS A 141 9.52 15.97 -27.04
CA CYS A 141 9.10 14.61 -26.81
C CYS A 141 9.03 13.78 -28.09
N LYS A 142 9.71 12.63 -28.10
CA LYS A 142 9.88 11.82 -29.32
C LYS A 142 8.61 11.19 -29.89
N LEU A 143 7.52 11.08 -29.12
CA LEU A 143 6.27 10.50 -29.64
C LEU A 143 5.27 11.54 -30.18
N CYS A 144 5.30 12.80 -29.71
CA CYS A 144 4.40 13.85 -30.20
C CYS A 144 5.11 14.95 -30.98
N SER A 145 6.41 15.16 -30.73
CA SER A 145 7.25 16.22 -31.31
C SER A 145 6.72 17.66 -31.10
N LYS A 146 5.74 17.86 -30.20
CA LYS A 146 5.08 19.16 -29.97
C LYS A 146 5.59 19.91 -28.74
N THR A 147 5.79 19.18 -27.63
CA THR A 147 6.15 19.76 -26.32
C THR A 147 7.32 19.01 -25.70
N ASP A 148 7.92 19.60 -24.68
CA ASP A 148 8.99 18.98 -23.91
C ASP A 148 8.56 17.69 -23.21
N GLU A 149 9.46 16.70 -23.18
CA GLU A 149 9.22 15.40 -22.54
C GLU A 149 9.41 15.47 -21.02
N THR A 150 8.46 16.07 -20.30
CA THR A 150 8.42 16.00 -18.84
C THR A 150 7.76 14.69 -18.37
N VAL A 151 7.94 14.32 -17.09
CA VAL A 151 7.26 13.14 -16.51
C VAL A 151 5.74 13.33 -16.59
N GLU A 152 5.24 14.51 -16.27
CA GLU A 152 3.80 14.85 -16.38
C GLU A 152 3.31 14.79 -17.83
N HIS A 153 4.09 15.29 -18.80
CA HIS A 153 3.73 15.17 -20.21
C HIS A 153 3.70 13.70 -20.67
N PHE A 154 4.73 12.94 -20.34
CA PHE A 154 4.86 11.54 -20.75
C PHE A 154 3.80 10.66 -20.10
N ILE A 155 3.52 10.90 -18.82
CA ILE A 155 2.48 10.18 -18.10
C ILE A 155 1.12 10.73 -18.49
N LEU A 156 0.76 11.99 -18.26
CA LEU A 156 -0.64 12.45 -18.25
C LEU A 156 -1.19 12.99 -19.58
N LEU A 157 -0.37 13.55 -20.48
CA LEU A 157 -0.84 14.43 -21.57
C LEU A 157 -0.71 13.81 -22.97
N ARG A 158 -0.97 12.51 -23.11
CA ARG A 158 -0.70 11.78 -24.36
C ARG A 158 -1.95 11.23 -25.02
N GLU A 159 -2.40 11.92 -26.06
CA GLU A 159 -3.53 11.53 -26.93
C GLU A 159 -3.41 10.09 -27.47
N LYS A 160 -2.20 9.64 -27.89
CA LYS A 160 -1.97 8.25 -28.34
C LYS A 160 -2.06 7.19 -27.23
N LEU A 161 -1.88 7.59 -25.97
CA LEU A 161 -2.10 6.73 -24.81
C LEU A 161 -3.53 6.86 -24.28
N ASP A 162 -4.23 7.95 -24.60
CA ASP A 162 -5.62 8.18 -24.23
C ASP A 162 -6.57 7.18 -24.91
N GLU A 163 -6.26 6.69 -26.11
CA GLU A 163 -7.01 5.59 -26.74
C GLU A 163 -7.08 4.33 -25.86
N GLU A 164 -6.00 3.99 -25.14
CA GLU A 164 -5.99 2.88 -24.15
C GLU A 164 -6.42 3.32 -22.75
N ARG A 165 -6.23 4.60 -22.40
CA ARG A 165 -6.44 5.12 -21.04
C ARG A 165 -7.87 5.56 -20.77
N ILE A 166 -8.56 6.15 -21.76
CA ILE A 166 -9.97 6.56 -21.69
C ILE A 166 -10.89 5.41 -21.24
N PRO A 167 -10.81 4.18 -21.80
CA PRO A 167 -11.65 3.07 -21.34
C PRO A 167 -11.32 2.59 -19.92
N ILE A 168 -10.10 2.80 -19.42
CA ILE A 168 -9.72 2.46 -18.04
C ILE A 168 -10.18 3.55 -17.07
N MET A 169 -9.99 4.82 -17.42
CA MET A 169 -10.44 5.96 -16.61
C MET A 169 -11.96 6.06 -16.55
N SER A 170 -12.68 5.76 -17.63
CA SER A 170 -14.14 5.71 -17.62
C SER A 170 -14.67 4.60 -16.72
N LYS A 171 -14.01 3.42 -16.66
CA LYS A 171 -14.33 2.36 -15.69
C LYS A 171 -14.08 2.80 -14.24
N ILE A 172 -12.97 3.51 -13.99
CA ILE A 172 -12.65 4.03 -12.65
C ILE A 172 -13.65 5.10 -12.21
N LEU A 173 -14.01 6.03 -13.11
CA LEU A 173 -14.98 7.08 -12.85
C LEU A 173 -16.39 6.50 -12.67
N ASN A 174 -16.85 5.60 -13.53
CA ASN A 174 -18.17 4.97 -13.39
C ASN A 174 -18.29 4.12 -12.11
N ASN A 175 -17.22 3.41 -11.72
CA ASN A 175 -17.20 2.68 -10.46
C ASN A 175 -17.09 3.62 -9.24
N GLY A 176 -16.40 4.76 -9.36
CA GLY A 176 -16.35 5.80 -8.33
C GLY A 176 -17.69 6.51 -8.15
N SER A 177 -18.41 6.77 -9.25
CA SER A 177 -19.75 7.35 -9.26
C SER A 177 -20.79 6.41 -8.65
N LEU A 178 -20.67 5.09 -8.86
CA LEU A 178 -21.54 4.09 -8.21
C LEU A 178 -21.30 4.00 -6.69
N ILE A 179 -20.09 4.28 -6.21
CA ILE A 179 -19.78 4.35 -4.78
C ILE A 179 -20.36 5.64 -4.19
N LEU A 180 -20.27 6.77 -4.88
CA LEU A 180 -20.86 8.04 -4.43
C LEU A 180 -22.40 8.02 -4.47
N ALA A 181 -23.01 7.39 -5.48
CA ALA A 181 -24.46 7.27 -5.58
C ALA A 181 -25.08 6.35 -4.50
N LYS A 182 -24.34 5.35 -4.01
CA LYS A 182 -24.76 4.47 -2.91
C LYS A 182 -24.60 5.07 -1.51
N VAL A 183 -23.91 6.20 -1.37
CA VAL A 183 -23.77 6.92 -0.08
C VAL A 183 -24.88 7.97 0.11
N THR A 184 -25.65 8.25 -0.94
CA THR A 184 -26.76 9.23 -0.96
C THR A 184 -28.16 8.61 -0.92
N THR A 185 -28.28 7.33 -0.59
CA THR A 185 -29.56 6.63 -0.31
C THR A 185 -29.46 5.90 1.01
#